data_AF-A0AA85KJ43-F1
#
_entry.id   AF-A0AA85KJ43-F1
#
_cell.length_a   1.000
_cell.length_b   1.000
_cell.length_c   1.000
_cell.angle_alpha   90.00
_cell.angle_beta   90.00
_cell.angle_gamma   90.00
#
_symmetry.space_group_name_H-M   'P 1'
#
loop_
_entity.id
_entity.type
_entity.pdbx_description
1 polymer ?
#
loop_
_entity_poly.entity_id
_entity_poly.type
_entity_poly.pdbx_seq_one_letter_code
_entity_poly.pdbx_strand_id
1 'polypeptide(L)'
;MSKLEVFAKTLADLGHKRFRKNPRVYPKAKSKLLKVRQPTPVDPEEDELCRKWWTDYRLQYEATSKLFAYEIYRQKMEAMAISRTDHEHERNRRQELTEHWNRETQLAATDKLEELLKLQIEKQNIKITEFMNKETVFSEKLQADLAAIKMLSEQMITEENLDEKIDEIMNSDVVDYNFIVDHKGNIIRGSKPLQQAKSAPSTTGVQEEEESVQNDHPMSVTS
;
A
#
# COMPACT_ATOMS: atom_id res chain seq x y z
N MET A 1 -32.37 23.08 -23.01
CA MET A 1 -32.19 23.34 -24.46
C MET A 1 -33.12 24.47 -24.84
N SER A 2 -32.62 25.65 -25.15
CA SER A 2 -33.48 26.79 -25.49
C SER A 2 -34.21 26.48 -26.80
N LYS A 3 -35.52 26.74 -26.87
CA LYS A 3 -36.32 26.47 -28.08
C LYS A 3 -35.74 27.18 -29.31
N LEU A 4 -35.06 28.32 -29.11
CA LEU A 4 -34.38 29.10 -30.14
C LEU A 4 -33.22 28.35 -30.81
N GLU A 5 -32.46 27.53 -30.09
CA GLU A 5 -31.38 26.72 -30.68
C GLU A 5 -31.89 25.63 -31.62
N VAL A 6 -33.12 25.17 -31.42
CA VAL A 6 -33.78 24.21 -32.30
C VAL A 6 -34.23 24.90 -33.60
N PHE A 7 -34.67 26.16 -33.52
CA PHE A 7 -35.06 26.96 -34.69
C PHE A 7 -33.87 27.35 -35.57
N ALA A 8 -32.68 27.52 -34.99
CA ALA A 8 -31.47 27.84 -35.75
C ALA A 8 -30.87 26.65 -36.52
N LYS A 9 -31.22 25.41 -36.14
CA LYS A 9 -30.74 24.19 -36.81
C LYS A 9 -31.55 23.95 -38.07
N THR A 10 -30.88 23.70 -39.18
CA THR A 10 -31.59 23.32 -40.41
C THR A 10 -32.20 21.93 -40.23
N LEU A 11 -33.27 21.62 -40.97
CA LEU A 11 -33.93 20.29 -40.93
C LEU A 11 -32.92 19.14 -41.17
N ALA A 12 -31.83 19.43 -41.90
CA ALA A 12 -30.73 18.50 -42.12
C ALA A 12 -29.85 18.29 -40.87
N ASP A 13 -29.57 19.35 -40.10
CA ASP A 13 -28.82 19.27 -38.83
C ASP A 13 -29.59 18.51 -37.75
N LEU A 14 -30.93 18.47 -37.88
CA LEU A 14 -31.83 17.66 -37.05
C LEU A 14 -31.91 16.19 -37.50
N GLY A 15 -31.08 15.75 -38.45
CA GLY A 15 -31.06 14.37 -38.95
C GLY A 15 -32.29 13.95 -39.77
N HIS A 16 -33.18 14.89 -40.12
CA HIS A 16 -34.36 14.57 -40.92
C HIS A 16 -33.95 14.42 -42.39
N LYS A 17 -34.03 13.18 -42.89
CA LYS A 17 -33.82 12.90 -44.31
C LYS A 17 -34.89 13.64 -45.10
N ARG A 18 -34.50 14.48 -46.07
CA ARG A 18 -35.45 15.21 -46.92
C ARG A 18 -36.30 14.22 -47.71
N PHE A 19 -37.50 13.90 -47.20
CA PHE A 19 -38.46 13.08 -47.92
C PHE A 19 -38.97 13.89 -49.12
N ARG A 20 -38.58 13.47 -50.32
CA ARG A 20 -39.19 13.97 -51.55
C ARG A 20 -40.44 13.14 -51.80
N LYS A 21 -41.55 13.80 -52.13
CA LYS A 21 -42.80 13.13 -52.52
C LYS A 21 -42.56 12.11 -53.64
N ASN A 22 -41.64 12.41 -54.57
CA ASN A 22 -41.11 11.44 -55.53
C ASN A 22 -39.63 11.16 -55.23
N PRO A 23 -39.26 9.98 -54.72
CA PRO A 23 -37.86 9.60 -54.55
C PRO A 23 -37.17 9.43 -55.90
N ARG A 24 -35.84 9.61 -55.91
CA ARG A 24 -35.02 9.59 -57.14
C ARG A 24 -35.00 8.24 -57.89
N VAL A 25 -35.37 7.16 -57.20
CA VAL A 25 -35.41 5.80 -57.75
C VAL A 25 -36.56 5.64 -58.76
N TYR A 26 -37.65 6.39 -58.60
CA TYR A 26 -38.78 6.30 -59.52
C TYR A 26 -38.59 7.18 -60.76
N PRO A 27 -38.96 6.68 -61.95
CA PRO A 27 -38.92 7.47 -63.16
C PRO A 27 -39.91 8.63 -63.11
N LYS A 28 -39.65 9.67 -63.90
CA LYS A 28 -40.61 10.77 -64.08
C LYS A 28 -41.87 10.23 -64.77
N ALA A 29 -43.02 10.84 -64.46
CA ALA A 29 -44.27 10.53 -65.15
C ALA A 29 -44.13 10.79 -66.66
N LYS A 30 -44.76 9.94 -67.49
CA LYS A 30 -44.71 10.04 -68.96
C LYS A 30 -45.13 11.43 -69.47
N SER A 31 -46.12 12.06 -68.83
CA SER A 31 -46.60 13.41 -69.16
C SER A 31 -45.59 14.54 -68.89
N LYS A 32 -44.57 14.30 -68.06
CA LYS A 32 -43.53 15.27 -67.70
C LYS A 32 -42.19 14.97 -68.36
N LEU A 33 -42.09 13.89 -69.14
CA LEU A 33 -40.84 13.43 -69.74
C LEU A 33 -40.29 14.44 -70.76
N LEU A 34 -41.18 15.00 -71.58
CA LEU A 34 -40.84 15.95 -72.66
C LEU A 34 -41.36 17.37 -72.39
N LYS A 35 -41.95 17.63 -71.21
CA LYS A 35 -42.50 18.95 -70.88
C LYS A 35 -41.38 19.92 -70.54
N VAL A 36 -41.08 20.85 -71.45
CA VAL A 36 -40.22 22.02 -71.19
C VAL A 36 -41.08 23.16 -70.66
N ARG A 37 -40.68 23.76 -69.53
CA ARG A 37 -41.37 24.94 -68.99
C ARG A 37 -40.96 26.15 -69.84
N GLN A 38 -41.96 26.82 -70.43
CA GLN A 38 -41.73 28.10 -71.08
C GLN A 38 -41.66 29.22 -70.03
N PRO A 39 -40.77 30.21 -70.20
CA PRO A 39 -40.72 31.36 -69.32
C PRO A 39 -42.05 32.13 -69.41
N THR A 40 -42.50 32.66 -68.27
CA THR A 40 -43.64 33.57 -68.24
C THR A 40 -43.22 34.91 -68.87
N PRO A 41 -44.02 35.56 -69.73
CA PRO A 41 -43.76 36.93 -70.17
C PRO A 41 -43.64 37.87 -68.96
N VAL A 42 -42.68 38.79 -69.02
CA VAL A 42 -42.37 39.72 -67.93
C VAL A 42 -42.47 41.15 -68.45
N ASP A 43 -43.15 42.02 -67.70
CA ASP A 43 -43.17 43.46 -67.95
C ASP A 43 -41.86 44.09 -67.43
N PRO A 44 -41.10 44.81 -68.27
CA PRO A 44 -39.83 45.39 -67.86
C PRO A 44 -39.95 46.40 -66.70
N GLU A 45 -41.02 47.20 -66.64
CA GLU A 45 -41.17 48.22 -65.60
C GLU A 45 -41.44 47.58 -64.23
N GLU A 46 -42.34 46.59 -64.21
CA GLU A 46 -42.67 45.82 -63.00
C GLU A 46 -41.45 45.06 -62.47
N ASP A 47 -40.67 44.42 -63.35
CA ASP A 47 -39.49 43.64 -62.94
C ASP A 47 -38.40 44.51 -62.32
N GLU A 48 -38.17 45.71 -62.83
CA GLU A 48 -37.23 46.66 -62.24
C GLU A 48 -37.66 47.10 -60.82
N LEU A 49 -38.95 47.39 -60.63
CA LEU A 49 -39.49 47.75 -59.32
C LEU A 49 -39.43 46.58 -58.34
N CYS A 50 -39.84 45.38 -58.77
CA CYS A 50 -39.76 44.17 -57.96
C CYS A 50 -38.34 43.87 -57.51
N ARG A 51 -37.34 44.04 -58.38
CA ARG A 51 -35.93 43.84 -58.02
C ARG A 51 -35.47 44.84 -56.96
N LYS A 52 -35.78 46.13 -57.14
CA LYS A 52 -35.43 47.19 -56.17
C LYS A 52 -36.07 46.93 -54.80
N TRP A 53 -37.36 46.65 -54.77
CA TRP A 53 -38.07 46.36 -53.52
C TRP A 53 -37.56 45.08 -52.86
N TRP A 54 -37.22 44.06 -53.64
CA TRP A 54 -36.65 42.83 -53.10
C TRP A 54 -35.28 43.07 -52.46
N THR A 55 -34.43 43.88 -53.09
CA THR A 55 -33.13 44.23 -52.50
C THR A 55 -33.28 45.02 -51.21
N ASP A 56 -34.18 46.01 -51.19
CA ASP A 56 -34.41 46.85 -50.01
C ASP A 56 -35.02 46.05 -48.86
N TYR A 57 -36.05 45.24 -49.15
CA TYR A 57 -36.67 44.34 -48.18
C TYR A 57 -35.63 43.36 -47.61
N ARG A 58 -34.82 42.73 -48.47
CA ARG A 58 -33.84 41.75 -48.04
C ARG A 58 -32.76 42.37 -47.18
N LEU A 59 -32.34 43.60 -47.49
CA LEU A 59 -31.40 44.35 -46.66
C LEU A 59 -31.98 44.59 -45.25
N GLN A 60 -33.21 45.07 -45.15
CA GLN A 60 -33.89 45.31 -43.87
C GLN A 60 -34.08 44.01 -43.07
N TYR A 61 -34.49 42.94 -43.76
CA TYR A 61 -34.65 41.62 -43.17
C TYR A 61 -33.31 41.06 -42.64
N GLU A 62 -32.23 41.16 -43.41
CA GLU A 62 -30.92 40.71 -42.95
C GLU A 62 -30.40 41.54 -41.76
N ALA A 63 -30.66 42.85 -41.74
CA ALA A 63 -30.32 43.69 -40.60
C ALA A 63 -31.04 43.25 -39.32
N THR A 64 -32.36 43.04 -39.39
CA THR A 64 -33.15 42.55 -38.24
C THR A 64 -32.74 41.14 -37.81
N SER A 65 -32.50 40.22 -38.76
CA SER A 65 -32.02 38.87 -38.46
C SER A 65 -30.64 38.87 -37.78
N LYS A 66 -29.72 39.76 -38.20
CA LYS A 66 -28.40 39.90 -37.56
C LYS A 66 -28.51 40.46 -36.15
N LEU A 67 -29.41 41.42 -35.92
CA LEU A 67 -29.68 41.97 -34.60
C LEU A 67 -30.17 40.89 -33.63
N PHE A 68 -31.14 40.07 -34.02
CA PHE A 68 -31.60 38.97 -33.18
C PHE A 68 -30.52 37.91 -32.94
N ALA A 69 -29.71 37.59 -33.94
CA ALA A 69 -28.58 36.68 -33.77
C ALA A 69 -27.56 37.22 -32.74
N TYR A 70 -27.28 38.53 -32.78
CA TYR A 70 -26.42 39.19 -31.80
C TYR A 70 -26.99 39.15 -30.39
N GLU A 71 -28.27 39.45 -30.21
CA GLU A 71 -28.93 39.40 -28.89
C GLU A 71 -28.91 38.00 -28.29
N ILE A 72 -29.21 36.97 -29.10
CA ILE A 72 -29.12 35.57 -28.67
C ILE A 72 -27.68 35.23 -28.26
N TYR A 73 -26.69 35.64 -29.04
CA TYR A 73 -25.28 35.40 -28.72
C TYR A 73 -24.87 36.09 -27.42
N ARG A 74 -25.26 37.36 -27.25
CA ARG A 74 -25.01 38.14 -26.04
C ARG A 74 -25.59 37.47 -24.80
N GLN A 75 -26.86 37.05 -24.85
CA GLN A 75 -27.51 36.35 -23.74
C GLN A 75 -26.80 35.03 -23.39
N LYS A 76 -26.30 34.30 -24.39
CA LYS A 76 -25.51 33.09 -24.14
C LYS A 76 -24.20 33.40 -23.43
N MET A 77 -23.49 34.44 -23.86
CA MET A 77 -22.23 34.85 -23.23
C MET A 77 -22.46 35.32 -21.78
N GLU A 78 -23.51 36.10 -21.53
CA GLU A 78 -23.88 36.53 -20.18
C GLU A 78 -24.23 35.32 -19.29
N ALA A 79 -25.02 34.37 -19.79
CA ALA A 79 -25.34 33.14 -19.07
C ALA A 79 -24.09 32.27 -18.77
N MET A 80 -23.16 32.16 -19.73
CA MET A 80 -21.90 31.45 -19.53
C MET A 80 -21.02 32.14 -18.49
N ALA A 81 -20.97 33.47 -18.48
CA ALA A 81 -20.21 34.23 -17.49
C ALA A 81 -20.76 34.02 -16.07
N ILE A 82 -22.09 34.11 -15.90
CA ILE A 82 -22.76 33.87 -14.60
C ILE A 82 -22.51 32.43 -14.12
N SER A 83 -22.69 31.44 -15.01
CA SER A 83 -22.42 30.04 -14.66
C SER A 83 -20.97 29.82 -14.23
N ARG A 84 -20.01 30.48 -14.91
CA ARG A 84 -18.60 30.38 -14.55
C ARG A 84 -18.32 30.97 -13.16
N THR A 85 -18.86 32.15 -12.85
CA THR A 85 -18.68 32.76 -11.52
C THR A 85 -19.28 31.89 -10.44
N ASP A 86 -20.48 31.33 -10.65
CA ASP A 86 -21.12 30.43 -9.68
C ASP A 86 -20.28 29.19 -9.41
N HIS A 87 -19.73 28.58 -10.46
CA HIS A 87 -18.83 27.42 -10.33
C HIS A 87 -17.53 27.75 -9.61
N GLU A 88 -16.94 28.93 -9.84
CA GLU A 88 -15.74 29.38 -9.15
C GLU A 88 -16.00 29.61 -7.65
N HIS A 89 -17.12 30.24 -7.29
CA HIS A 89 -17.52 30.43 -5.90
C HIS A 89 -17.76 29.10 -5.16
N GLU A 90 -18.51 28.18 -5.78
CA GLU A 90 -18.78 26.87 -5.19
C GLU A 90 -17.50 26.03 -5.07
N ARG A 91 -16.56 26.16 -6.04
CA ARG A 91 -15.24 25.51 -5.96
C ARG A 91 -14.45 26.03 -4.76
N ASN A 92 -14.37 27.34 -4.59
CA ASN A 92 -13.64 27.96 -3.47
C ASN A 92 -14.23 27.52 -2.13
N ARG A 93 -15.57 27.54 -2.00
CA ARG A 93 -16.26 27.06 -0.81
C ARG A 93 -15.94 25.60 -0.48
N ARG A 94 -15.91 24.72 -1.48
CA ARG A 94 -15.54 23.30 -1.29
C ARG A 94 -14.09 23.14 -0.87
N GLN A 95 -13.19 23.95 -1.44
CA GLN A 95 -11.79 23.93 -1.08
C GLN A 95 -11.60 24.34 0.38
N GLU A 96 -12.20 25.45 0.80
CA GLU A 96 -12.16 25.92 2.20
C GLU A 96 -12.69 24.86 3.18
N LEU A 97 -13.80 24.20 2.83
CA LEU A 97 -14.37 23.13 3.64
C LEU A 97 -13.42 21.92 3.74
N THR A 98 -12.77 21.56 2.64
CA THR A 98 -11.82 20.45 2.59
C THR A 98 -10.57 20.77 3.41
N GLU A 99 -10.05 21.99 3.30
CA GLU A 99 -8.89 22.45 4.07
C GLU A 99 -9.20 22.53 5.56
N HIS A 100 -10.43 22.92 5.94
CA HIS A 100 -10.89 22.88 7.32
C HIS A 100 -10.93 21.44 7.86
N TRP A 101 -11.61 20.55 7.14
CA TRP A 101 -11.73 19.15 7.53
C TRP A 101 -10.37 18.44 7.61
N ASN A 102 -9.46 18.72 6.68
CA ASN A 102 -8.10 18.20 6.70
C ASN A 102 -7.33 18.67 7.94
N ARG A 103 -7.46 19.95 8.33
CA ARG A 103 -6.83 20.48 9.54
C ARG A 103 -7.37 19.81 10.80
N GLU A 104 -8.70 19.67 10.91
CA GLU A 104 -9.33 18.99 12.04
C GLU A 104 -8.91 17.52 12.13
N THR A 105 -8.91 16.82 10.99
CA THR A 105 -8.53 15.42 10.91
C THR A 105 -7.04 15.23 11.23
N GLN A 106 -6.19 16.14 10.76
CA GLN A 106 -4.76 16.13 11.08
C GLN A 106 -4.55 16.29 12.58
N LEU A 107 -5.19 17.26 13.23
CA LEU A 107 -5.10 17.46 14.68
C LEU A 107 -5.59 16.22 15.47
N ALA A 108 -6.67 15.59 15.04
CA ALA A 108 -7.15 14.36 15.68
C ALA A 108 -6.20 13.16 15.46
N ALA A 109 -5.51 13.12 14.32
CA ALA A 109 -4.61 12.02 13.97
C ALA A 109 -3.21 12.17 14.61
N THR A 110 -2.73 13.39 14.84
CA THR A 110 -1.40 13.65 15.41
C THR A 110 -1.24 13.00 16.78
N ASP A 111 -2.24 13.13 17.65
CA ASP A 111 -2.18 12.60 19.02
C ASP A 111 -1.99 11.07 19.01
N LYS A 112 -2.79 10.37 18.20
CA LYS A 112 -2.69 8.92 18.03
C LYS A 112 -1.36 8.50 17.41
N LEU A 113 -0.86 9.27 16.45
CA LEU A 113 0.41 8.97 15.78
C LEU A 113 1.58 9.14 16.74
N GLU A 114 1.57 10.18 17.58
CA GLU A 114 2.57 10.40 18.62
C GLU A 114 2.58 9.26 19.65
N GLU A 115 1.42 8.79 20.10
CA GLU A 115 1.32 7.63 21.00
C GLU A 115 1.91 6.37 20.36
N LEU A 116 1.55 6.07 19.10
CA LEU A 116 2.08 4.93 18.38
C LEU A 116 3.60 5.04 18.17
N LEU A 117 4.11 6.25 17.91
CA LEU A 117 5.54 6.49 17.76
C LEU A 117 6.29 6.27 19.07
N LYS A 118 5.75 6.73 20.20
CA LYS A 118 6.32 6.49 21.54
C LYS A 118 6.41 4.98 21.84
N LEU A 119 5.32 4.25 21.62
CA LEU A 119 5.30 2.79 21.80
C LEU A 119 6.29 2.06 20.88
N GLN A 120 6.46 2.53 19.64
CA GLN A 120 7.43 1.97 18.70
C GLN A 120 8.87 2.20 19.19
N ILE A 121 9.17 3.41 19.68
CA ILE A 121 10.49 3.76 20.24
C ILE A 121 10.78 2.89 21.47
N GLU A 122 9.83 2.75 22.39
CA GLU A 122 9.98 1.90 23.58
C GLU A 122 10.28 0.45 23.20
N LYS A 123 9.52 -0.12 22.24
CA LYS A 123 9.78 -1.48 21.74
C LYS A 123 11.17 -1.64 21.12
N GLN A 124 11.64 -0.63 20.38
CA GLN A 124 12.98 -0.67 19.79
C GLN A 124 14.06 -0.58 20.87
N ASN A 125 13.87 0.28 21.88
CA ASN A 125 14.79 0.40 23.01
C ASN A 125 14.92 -0.93 23.76
N ILE A 126 13.80 -1.61 24.04
CA ILE A 126 13.81 -2.94 24.68
C ILE A 126 14.59 -3.96 23.83
N LYS A 127 14.38 -3.97 22.51
CA LYS A 127 15.13 -4.88 21.62
C LYS A 127 16.63 -4.59 21.62
N ILE A 128 17.01 -3.31 21.64
CA ILE A 128 18.42 -2.91 21.70
C ILE A 128 19.03 -3.34 23.03
N THR A 129 18.36 -3.13 24.16
CA THR A 129 18.89 -3.54 25.47
C THR A 129 19.00 -5.06 25.57
N GLU A 130 18.00 -5.82 25.09
CA GLU A 130 18.08 -7.28 25.00
C GLU A 130 19.23 -7.76 24.12
N PHE A 131 19.44 -7.11 22.97
CA PHE A 131 20.55 -7.42 22.07
C PHE A 131 21.90 -7.17 22.75
N MET A 132 22.08 -6.01 23.37
CA MET A 132 23.30 -5.68 24.10
C MET A 132 23.58 -6.68 25.22
N ASN A 133 22.56 -7.06 26.01
CA ASN A 133 22.72 -8.05 27.08
C ASN A 133 23.07 -9.45 26.54
N LYS A 134 22.54 -9.84 25.38
CA LYS A 134 22.91 -11.12 24.75
C LYS A 134 24.34 -11.08 24.24
N GLU A 135 24.76 -9.95 23.66
CA GLU A 135 26.10 -9.75 23.14
C GLU A 135 27.14 -9.76 24.28
N THR A 136 26.86 -9.10 25.41
CA THR A 136 27.74 -9.13 26.58
C THR A 136 27.88 -10.55 27.13
N VAL A 137 26.78 -11.25 27.39
CA VAL A 137 26.81 -12.64 27.89
C VAL A 137 27.53 -13.57 26.91
N PHE A 138 27.33 -13.40 25.60
CA PHE A 138 28.03 -14.17 24.59
C PHE A 138 29.54 -13.88 24.60
N SER A 139 29.93 -12.61 24.69
CA SER A 139 31.33 -12.21 24.76
C SER A 139 32.04 -12.73 26.01
N GLU A 140 31.38 -12.71 27.16
CA GLU A 140 31.91 -13.23 28.43
C GLU A 140 32.13 -14.74 28.36
N LYS A 141 31.17 -15.50 27.79
CA LYS A 141 31.33 -16.94 27.55
C LYS A 141 32.50 -17.23 26.63
N LEU A 142 32.62 -16.49 25.54
CA LEU A 142 33.69 -16.68 24.56
C LEU A 142 35.07 -16.36 25.17
N GLN A 143 35.15 -15.33 26.02
CA GLN A 143 36.36 -15.02 26.78
C GLN A 143 36.72 -16.14 27.77
N ALA A 144 35.73 -16.68 28.49
CA ALA A 144 35.95 -17.80 29.41
C ALA A 144 36.43 -19.06 28.68
N ASP A 145 35.83 -19.38 27.52
CA ASP A 145 36.24 -20.51 26.69
C ASP A 145 37.68 -20.32 26.15
N LEU A 146 38.01 -19.11 25.67
CA LEU A 146 39.38 -18.79 25.23
C LEU A 146 40.40 -18.91 26.38
N ALA A 147 40.03 -18.50 27.59
CA ALA A 147 40.88 -18.65 28.77
C ALA A 147 41.10 -20.13 29.11
N ALA A 148 40.03 -20.96 29.08
CA ALA A 148 40.12 -22.40 29.31
C ALA A 148 41.00 -23.10 28.25
N ILE A 149 40.83 -22.74 26.97
CA ILE A 149 41.65 -23.25 25.87
C ILE A 149 43.12 -22.84 26.06
N LYS A 150 43.39 -21.59 26.47
CA LYS A 150 44.75 -21.13 26.72
C LYS A 150 45.43 -21.95 27.83
N MET A 151 44.73 -22.20 28.93
CA MET A 151 45.22 -23.06 30.01
C MET A 151 45.50 -24.50 29.53
N LEU A 152 44.63 -25.07 28.70
CA LEU A 152 44.82 -26.41 28.13
C LEU A 152 45.98 -26.44 27.10
N SER A 153 46.17 -25.35 26.35
CA SER A 153 47.20 -25.27 25.30
C SER A 153 48.62 -25.35 25.87
N GLU A 154 48.84 -24.85 27.09
CA GLU A 154 50.10 -24.99 27.81
C GLU A 154 50.42 -26.46 28.16
N GLN A 155 49.39 -27.32 28.25
CA GLN A 155 49.53 -28.75 28.53
C GLN A 155 49.62 -29.61 27.27
N MET A 156 49.54 -29.02 26.07
CA MET A 156 49.62 -29.76 24.81
C MET A 156 51.04 -30.24 24.53
N ILE A 157 51.13 -31.43 23.92
CA ILE A 157 52.40 -32.03 23.52
C ILE A 157 52.91 -31.32 22.26
N THR A 158 54.07 -30.69 22.36
CA THR A 158 54.81 -30.06 21.25
C THR A 158 55.99 -30.92 20.84
N GLU A 159 56.65 -30.60 19.72
CA GLU A 159 57.84 -31.31 19.25
C GLU A 159 58.98 -31.31 20.29
N GLU A 160 59.06 -30.26 21.12
CA GLU A 160 60.08 -30.10 22.16
C GLU A 160 59.83 -30.98 23.39
N ASN A 161 58.57 -31.18 23.78
CA ASN A 161 58.18 -31.91 25.00
C ASN A 161 57.79 -33.38 24.73
N LEU A 162 58.02 -33.89 23.51
CA LEU A 162 57.50 -35.17 23.05
C LEU A 162 58.12 -36.36 23.80
N ASP A 163 59.45 -36.43 23.87
CA ASP A 163 60.17 -37.55 24.47
C ASP A 163 59.90 -37.64 25.98
N GLU A 164 59.89 -36.51 26.69
CA GLU A 164 59.59 -36.44 28.12
C GLU A 164 58.17 -36.94 28.43
N LYS A 165 57.19 -36.60 27.58
CA LYS A 165 55.80 -37.06 27.76
C LYS A 165 55.62 -38.53 27.42
N ILE A 166 56.35 -39.08 26.46
CA ILE A 166 56.34 -40.53 26.16
C ILE A 166 56.85 -41.31 27.37
N ASP A 167 57.96 -40.87 27.96
CA ASP A 167 58.51 -41.49 29.17
C ASP A 167 57.56 -41.36 30.36
N GLU A 168 56.92 -40.19 30.56
CA GLU A 168 55.91 -40.00 31.60
C GLU A 168 54.72 -40.95 31.43
N ILE A 169 54.19 -41.08 30.20
CA ILE A 169 53.06 -41.98 29.90
C ILE A 169 53.42 -43.43 30.17
N MET A 170 54.62 -43.88 29.75
CA MET A 170 55.07 -45.26 29.95
C MET A 170 55.33 -45.61 31.42
N ASN A 171 55.72 -44.62 32.23
CA ASN A 171 55.96 -44.80 33.67
C ASN A 171 54.69 -44.58 34.52
N SER A 172 53.69 -43.90 33.98
CA SER A 172 52.40 -43.67 34.65
C SER A 172 51.50 -44.91 34.64
N ASP A 173 50.66 -45.04 35.66
CA ASP A 173 49.62 -46.08 35.69
C ASP A 173 48.62 -45.88 34.53
N VAL A 174 48.21 -46.99 33.89
CA VAL A 174 47.21 -46.96 32.81
C VAL A 174 45.91 -46.34 33.31
N VAL A 175 45.49 -45.23 32.67
CA VAL A 175 44.24 -44.54 32.99
C VAL A 175 43.04 -45.37 32.52
N ASP A 176 42.22 -45.81 33.48
CA ASP A 176 41.02 -46.62 33.23
C ASP A 176 39.77 -45.74 33.03
N TYR A 177 39.23 -45.76 31.81
CA TYR A 177 37.99 -45.05 31.47
C TYR A 177 36.73 -45.90 31.65
N ASN A 178 36.85 -47.15 32.14
CA ASN A 178 35.68 -48.02 32.33
C ASN A 178 34.87 -47.58 33.56
N PHE A 179 33.59 -47.28 33.31
CA PHE A 179 32.61 -47.02 34.35
C PHE A 179 31.27 -47.63 34.01
N ILE A 180 30.50 -47.99 35.04
CA ILE A 180 29.12 -48.47 34.92
C ILE A 180 28.20 -47.42 35.54
N VAL A 181 27.03 -47.24 34.95
CA VAL A 181 25.99 -46.34 35.47
C VAL A 181 24.84 -47.20 35.98
N ASP A 182 24.51 -47.06 37.26
CA ASP A 182 23.37 -47.74 37.88
C ASP A 182 22.04 -47.13 37.37
N HIS A 183 20.91 -47.83 37.55
CA HIS A 183 19.58 -47.34 37.20
C HIS A 183 19.18 -46.05 37.95
N LYS A 184 19.88 -45.74 39.06
CA LYS A 184 19.75 -44.48 39.83
C LYS A 184 20.65 -43.35 39.31
N GLY A 185 21.42 -43.57 38.24
CA GLY A 185 22.34 -42.59 37.66
C GLY A 185 23.71 -42.49 38.37
N ASN A 186 24.00 -43.37 39.32
CA ASN A 186 25.28 -43.35 40.04
C ASN A 186 26.39 -43.96 39.18
N ILE A 187 27.51 -43.24 39.05
CA ILE A 187 28.67 -43.66 38.26
C ILE A 187 29.64 -44.42 39.17
N ILE A 188 29.86 -45.71 38.88
CA ILE A 188 30.84 -46.56 39.57
C ILE A 188 32.04 -46.73 38.64
N ARG A 189 33.21 -46.23 39.05
CA ARG A 189 34.46 -46.27 38.26
C ARG A 189 35.39 -47.38 38.74
N GLY A 190 36.02 -48.10 37.80
CA GLY A 190 37.19 -48.95 38.05
C GLY A 190 37.08 -50.40 37.60
N SER A 191 38.18 -50.93 37.06
CA SER A 191 38.43 -52.34 36.74
C SER A 191 38.99 -53.16 37.92
N LYS A 192 39.21 -52.55 39.10
CA LYS A 192 39.64 -53.26 40.33
C LYS A 192 38.41 -53.82 41.05
N PRO A 193 38.42 -55.09 41.49
CA PRO A 193 37.27 -55.68 42.18
C PRO A 193 36.98 -54.91 43.47
N LEU A 194 35.71 -54.59 43.74
CA LEU A 194 35.28 -53.97 44.99
C LEU A 194 35.87 -54.77 46.16
N GLN A 195 36.79 -54.18 46.92
CA GLN A 195 37.20 -54.73 48.20
C GLN A 195 35.97 -54.68 49.10
N GLN A 196 35.38 -55.86 49.34
CA GLN A 196 34.29 -56.01 50.30
C GLN A 196 34.80 -55.62 51.68
N ALA A 197 34.45 -54.41 52.12
CA ALA A 197 34.64 -54.00 53.50
C ALA A 197 33.86 -54.98 54.39
N LYS A 198 34.59 -55.70 55.24
CA LYS A 198 34.05 -56.62 56.24
C LYS A 198 33.06 -55.88 57.13
N SER A 199 31.94 -56.55 57.35
CA SER A 199 30.80 -56.16 58.17
C SER A 199 31.11 -55.91 59.65
N ALA A 200 30.42 -54.90 60.19
CA ALA A 200 29.86 -54.73 61.56
C ALA A 200 30.57 -53.76 62.53
N PRO A 201 29.87 -53.16 63.53
CA PRO A 201 28.50 -52.63 63.54
C PRO A 201 28.33 -51.25 64.25
N SER A 202 27.09 -50.73 64.23
CA SER A 202 26.40 -50.03 65.32
C SER A 202 26.29 -48.47 65.32
N THR A 203 25.02 -48.04 65.32
CA THR A 203 24.34 -47.05 66.18
C THR A 203 24.47 -45.53 65.96
N THR A 204 23.26 -44.94 65.78
CA THR A 204 22.74 -43.62 66.23
C THR A 204 23.32 -42.32 65.69
N GLY A 205 22.40 -41.49 65.17
CA GLY A 205 22.60 -40.05 65.01
C GLY A 205 21.50 -39.42 64.18
N VAL A 206 20.32 -39.25 64.77
CA VAL A 206 19.28 -38.31 64.29
C VAL A 206 19.86 -36.90 64.36
N GLN A 207 19.72 -36.12 63.29
CA GLN A 207 19.39 -34.69 63.37
C GLN A 207 18.74 -34.25 62.05
N GLU A 208 17.48 -33.85 62.21
CA GLU A 208 16.66 -33.10 61.28
C GLU A 208 17.26 -31.70 61.09
N GLU A 209 17.24 -31.16 59.88
CA GLU A 209 16.79 -29.78 59.63
C GLU A 209 16.06 -29.75 58.28
N GLU A 210 14.81 -29.30 58.35
CA GLU A 210 13.93 -29.03 57.22
C GLU A 210 14.41 -27.80 56.45
N GLU A 211 14.26 -27.80 55.12
CA GLU A 211 13.77 -26.58 54.48
C GLU A 211 12.95 -26.90 53.24
N SER A 212 11.72 -26.39 53.29
CA SER A 212 10.64 -26.53 52.33
C SER A 212 10.91 -25.77 51.03
N VAL A 213 10.67 -26.41 49.89
CA VAL A 213 10.38 -25.70 48.64
C VAL A 213 9.06 -26.20 48.09
N GLN A 214 8.04 -25.36 48.26
CA GLN A 214 6.73 -25.47 47.64
C GLN A 214 6.82 -25.43 46.12
N ASN A 215 6.01 -26.28 45.51
CA ASN A 215 5.67 -26.30 44.10
C ASN A 215 5.17 -24.93 43.62
N ASP A 216 5.60 -24.53 42.43
CA ASP A 216 4.72 -23.84 41.49
C ASP A 216 5.10 -24.20 40.04
N HIS A 217 4.15 -24.87 39.37
CA HIS A 217 4.08 -24.99 37.91
C HIS A 217 3.73 -23.64 37.29
N PRO A 218 4.24 -23.34 36.09
CA PRO A 218 3.44 -22.58 35.14
C PRO A 218 2.96 -23.45 33.98
N MET A 219 1.65 -23.35 33.79
CA MET A 219 0.82 -23.95 32.78
C MET A 219 1.23 -23.58 31.35
N SER A 220 0.96 -24.57 30.49
CA SER A 220 0.74 -24.51 29.05
C SER A 220 0.10 -23.22 28.51
N VAL A 221 0.65 -22.73 27.40
CA VAL A 221 -0.02 -21.87 26.43
C VAL A 221 -0.34 -22.73 25.20
N THR A 222 -1.62 -22.93 24.89
CA THR A 222 -2.10 -23.18 23.52
C THR A 222 -3.57 -22.80 23.39
N SER A 223 -3.89 -22.21 22.23
CA SER A 223 -5.16 -21.65 21.72
C SER A 223 -5.51 -20.23 22.13
#